data_AF-A0A507CSC1-F1
#
_entry.id   AF-A0A507CSC1-F1
#
_cell.length_a   1.000
_cell.length_b   1.000
_cell.length_c   1.000
_cell.angle_alpha   90.00
_cell.angle_beta   90.00
_cell.angle_gamma   90.00
#
_symmetry.space_group_name_H-M   'P 1'
#
loop_
_entity.id
_entity.type
_entity.pdbx_description
1 polymer ?
#
loop_
_entity_poly.entity_id
_entity_poly.type
_entity_poly.pdbx_seq_one_letter_code
_entity_poly.pdbx_strand_id
1 'polypeptide(L)'
;MSSWKALVPRCQAPAAVEPALMTAALLCLSLRNGGILRTQCSRSPLSSSSQASSSKNSMLRLNFPLPAIFRANHPSQFVMDHPWLLSSSPARSPRPSLWSLLRDNYFLTVGTHRIRKHLHHPSYMFPEDFVDDAEKVVMDLIPALNHATDDALASIPTRPHTEHSTLPSSVSSTSCGSSTTSATAQLADQLAPSVPSPISTLNHLSIPIDMDHPPTLEELCLAPVSRLYREAAHRLACRGERAQWKLHTKPRIRPLSTHLTYGPYPIPDGYVRQHWWDLMTLVVPQEEATFTTQQKQREILNRCIDQGTYIRVVAALDSEVEFSIWDVKNNVHLVLDKRHKILFEFSSPHFSAYDEVLELDEHGKWRLRWQWRVSDIDYLFASRSGGKKDHRDLKIAL
;
A
#
# COMPACT_ATOMS: atom_id res chain seq x y z
N MET A 1 37.15 -34.23 -30.38
CA MET A 1 36.20 -33.22 -29.87
C MET A 1 36.31 -33.20 -28.35
N SER A 2 37.13 -32.29 -27.84
CA SER A 2 37.62 -32.24 -26.45
C SER A 2 36.70 -31.40 -25.57
N SER A 3 36.20 -32.04 -24.51
CA SER A 3 35.37 -31.46 -23.45
C SER A 3 36.19 -30.53 -22.55
N TRP A 4 35.81 -29.25 -22.50
CA TRP A 4 36.29 -28.30 -21.50
C TRP A 4 35.18 -28.07 -20.47
N LYS A 5 35.29 -28.71 -19.30
CA LYS A 5 34.54 -28.33 -18.10
C LYS A 5 35.43 -27.41 -17.27
N ALA A 6 35.16 -26.11 -17.32
CA ALA A 6 35.77 -25.14 -16.43
C ALA A 6 35.16 -25.27 -15.02
N LEU A 7 35.98 -25.63 -14.04
CA LEU A 7 35.66 -25.48 -12.62
C LEU A 7 35.74 -23.98 -12.28
N VAL A 8 34.58 -23.36 -12.01
CA VAL A 8 34.52 -22.04 -11.39
C VAL A 8 34.51 -22.23 -9.86
N PRO A 9 35.51 -21.70 -9.12
CA PRO A 9 35.48 -21.76 -7.67
C PRO A 9 34.39 -20.82 -7.13
N ARG A 10 33.41 -21.38 -6.40
CA ARG A 10 32.47 -20.60 -5.58
C ARG A 10 33.22 -19.96 -4.42
N CYS A 11 33.56 -18.68 -4.55
CA CYS A 11 33.97 -17.85 -3.42
C CYS A 11 32.79 -17.68 -2.46
N GLN A 12 32.80 -18.41 -1.34
CA GLN A 12 31.95 -18.12 -0.19
C GLN A 12 32.56 -16.92 0.56
N ALA A 13 31.99 -15.74 0.41
CA ALA A 13 32.31 -14.61 1.29
C ALA A 13 31.70 -14.90 2.69
N PRO A 14 32.45 -14.68 3.79
CA PRO A 14 31.95 -14.97 5.13
C PRO A 14 30.86 -13.97 5.54
N ALA A 15 29.76 -14.48 6.09
CA ALA A 15 28.58 -13.75 6.58
C ALA A 15 28.84 -12.78 7.77
N ALA A 16 30.09 -12.45 8.06
CA ALA A 16 30.52 -11.58 9.16
C ALA A 16 30.75 -10.12 8.75
N VAL A 17 30.72 -9.80 7.45
CA VAL A 17 31.07 -8.46 6.94
C VAL A 17 29.97 -7.42 7.22
N GLU A 18 28.69 -7.82 7.22
CA GLU A 18 27.56 -6.90 7.39
C GLU A 18 27.46 -6.27 8.81
N PRO A 19 27.52 -7.04 9.92
CA PRO A 19 27.50 -6.44 11.26
C PRO A 19 28.78 -5.65 11.55
N ALA A 20 29.93 -6.05 10.97
CA ALA A 20 31.18 -5.32 11.11
C ALA A 20 31.13 -3.95 10.39
N LEU A 21 30.53 -3.88 9.20
CA LEU A 21 30.32 -2.61 8.48
C LEU A 21 29.39 -1.67 9.22
N MET A 22 28.31 -2.20 9.82
CA MET A 22 27.40 -1.39 10.62
C MET A 22 28.07 -0.88 11.90
N THR A 23 28.88 -1.72 12.56
CA THR A 23 29.67 -1.33 13.74
C THR A 23 30.73 -0.30 13.38
N ALA A 24 31.43 -0.47 12.26
CA ALA A 24 32.43 0.48 11.77
C ALA A 24 31.82 1.84 11.37
N ALA A 25 30.66 1.83 10.73
CA ALA A 25 29.91 3.06 10.42
C ALA A 25 29.47 3.79 11.69
N LEU A 26 28.98 3.07 12.70
CA LEU A 26 28.65 3.62 14.02
C LEU A 26 29.87 4.19 14.75
N LEU A 27 31.03 3.50 14.66
CA LEU A 27 32.29 3.95 15.28
C LEU A 27 32.82 5.24 14.61
N CYS A 28 32.82 5.29 13.28
CA CYS A 28 33.23 6.48 12.52
C CYS A 28 32.36 7.70 12.82
N LEU A 29 31.05 7.50 13.02
CA LEU A 29 30.13 8.59 13.40
C LEU A 29 30.32 9.04 14.85
N SER A 30 30.61 8.12 15.77
CA SER A 30 30.94 8.45 17.16
C SER A 30 32.24 9.26 17.26
N LEU A 31 33.26 8.89 16.48
CA LEU A 31 34.55 9.60 16.45
C LEU A 31 34.42 11.00 15.83
N ARG A 32 33.59 11.15 14.78
CA ARG A 32 33.36 12.45 14.13
C ARG A 32 32.60 13.44 15.01
N ASN A 33 31.69 12.97 15.85
CA ASN A 33 30.90 13.82 16.75
C ASN A 33 31.57 14.10 18.10
N GLY A 34 32.53 13.27 18.52
CA GLY A 34 33.34 13.52 19.72
C GLY A 34 34.26 14.75 19.63
N GLY A 35 34.55 15.23 18.41
CA GLY A 35 35.42 16.39 18.19
C GLY A 35 34.74 17.76 18.26
N ILE A 36 33.41 17.84 18.28
CA ILE A 36 32.66 19.11 18.15
C ILE A 36 32.16 19.65 19.50
N LEU A 37 32.25 18.89 20.59
CA LEU A 37 31.75 19.30 21.92
C LEU A 37 32.84 19.80 22.88
N ARG A 38 33.85 20.52 22.38
CA ARG A 38 34.94 21.01 23.24
C ARG A 38 35.36 22.47 23.01
N THR A 39 34.41 23.38 22.80
CA THR A 39 34.63 24.82 23.03
C THR A 39 33.30 25.55 23.15
N GLN A 40 32.86 25.82 24.38
CA GLN A 40 32.32 27.12 24.84
C GLN A 40 31.63 26.93 26.20
N CYS A 41 32.40 27.16 27.26
CA CYS A 41 31.87 27.46 28.58
C CYS A 41 32.23 28.91 28.91
N SER A 42 31.24 29.79 28.94
CA SER A 42 31.30 31.08 29.64
C SER A 42 29.92 31.46 30.17
N ARG A 43 29.71 31.18 31.47
CA ARG A 43 29.14 32.05 32.54
C ARG A 43 28.73 33.47 32.09
N SER A 44 27.61 34.13 32.44
CA SER A 44 26.53 34.08 33.47
C SER A 44 25.49 35.19 33.08
N PRO A 45 24.52 35.68 33.91
CA PRO A 45 23.70 35.09 34.99
C PRO A 45 22.17 35.32 34.84
N LEU A 46 21.43 34.52 35.62
CA LEU A 46 20.17 34.76 36.35
C LEU A 46 19.35 36.03 36.08
N SER A 47 18.07 35.84 35.72
CA SER A 47 16.97 36.55 36.40
C SER A 47 15.76 35.63 36.55
N SER A 48 15.28 35.56 37.79
CA SER A 48 14.13 34.81 38.26
C SER A 48 12.84 35.60 38.03
N SER A 49 11.83 34.97 37.43
CA SER A 49 10.44 35.28 37.79
C SER A 49 9.59 34.03 37.75
N SER A 50 9.10 33.73 38.94
CA SER A 50 8.03 32.81 39.28
C SER A 50 6.70 33.24 38.67
N GLN A 51 5.94 32.32 38.07
CA GLN A 51 4.53 32.14 38.41
C GLN A 51 3.96 30.83 37.86
N ALA A 52 3.17 30.18 38.71
CA ALA A 52 2.53 28.91 38.52
C ALA A 52 1.31 29.01 37.58
N SER A 53 1.01 27.92 36.86
CA SER A 53 -0.34 27.34 36.91
C SER A 53 -0.37 25.95 36.28
N SER A 54 -0.85 25.02 37.10
CA SER A 54 -1.42 23.74 36.76
C SER A 54 -2.61 23.91 35.80
N SER A 55 -2.64 23.17 34.68
CA SER A 55 -3.86 22.55 34.15
C SER A 55 -3.59 21.70 32.90
N LYS A 56 -3.71 20.38 33.10
CA LYS A 56 -4.38 19.39 32.23
C LYS A 56 -3.99 19.34 30.74
N ASN A 57 -3.20 18.31 30.42
CA ASN A 57 -3.34 17.41 29.27
C ASN A 57 -4.20 17.94 28.11
N SER A 58 -3.66 18.90 27.36
CA SER A 58 -4.11 19.24 26.02
C SER A 58 -3.61 18.17 25.06
N MET A 59 -4.43 17.13 24.90
CA MET A 59 -4.37 16.21 23.76
C MET A 59 -4.26 17.06 22.48
N LEU A 60 -3.19 16.88 21.72
CA LEU A 60 -2.94 17.56 20.44
C LEU A 60 -4.07 17.23 19.46
N ARG A 61 -5.18 17.95 19.54
CA ARG A 61 -6.18 18.00 18.48
C ARG A 61 -5.54 18.72 17.30
N LEU A 62 -5.35 17.98 16.22
CA LEU A 62 -5.04 18.49 14.90
C LEU A 62 -6.15 19.45 14.48
N ASN A 63 -6.04 20.73 14.85
CA ASN A 63 -6.96 21.78 14.43
C ASN A 63 -6.63 22.18 12.99
N PHE A 64 -7.09 21.37 12.04
CA PHE A 64 -7.38 21.86 10.69
C PHE A 64 -8.86 22.27 10.69
N PRO A 65 -9.22 23.50 10.27
CA PRO A 65 -10.62 23.83 10.05
C PRO A 65 -11.06 23.08 8.78
N LEU A 66 -11.46 21.82 8.93
CA LEU A 66 -12.24 21.16 7.91
C LEU A 66 -13.51 22.03 7.69
N PRO A 67 -13.85 22.40 6.44
CA PRO A 67 -15.12 23.03 6.11
C PRO A 67 -16.29 22.38 6.84
N ALA A 68 -17.31 23.16 7.22
CA ALA A 68 -18.39 22.70 8.12
C ALA A 68 -19.10 21.42 7.65
N ILE A 69 -19.10 21.15 6.34
CA ILE A 69 -19.59 19.92 5.72
C ILE A 69 -18.93 18.62 6.25
N PHE A 70 -17.74 18.71 6.84
CA PHE A 70 -16.98 17.54 7.33
C PHE A 70 -17.22 17.19 8.80
N ARG A 71 -18.03 17.96 9.55
CA ARG A 71 -18.25 17.72 10.99
C ARG A 71 -19.40 16.77 11.32
N ALA A 72 -20.25 16.43 10.34
CA ALA A 72 -21.50 15.71 10.59
C ALA A 72 -21.40 14.18 10.43
N ASN A 73 -20.37 13.65 9.74
CA ASN A 73 -20.31 12.25 9.34
C ASN A 73 -19.31 11.44 10.18
N HIS A 74 -19.63 10.17 10.43
CA HIS A 74 -18.74 9.24 11.13
C HIS A 74 -17.42 9.07 10.32
N PRO A 75 -16.24 9.02 10.96
CA PRO A 75 -14.94 8.99 10.25
C PRO A 75 -14.79 7.81 9.28
N SER A 76 -15.48 6.68 9.51
CA SER A 76 -15.50 5.56 8.57
C SER A 76 -16.24 5.85 7.26
N GLN A 77 -17.28 6.71 7.29
CA GLN A 77 -18.02 7.10 6.09
C GLN A 77 -17.21 8.07 5.23
N PHE A 78 -16.44 8.95 5.87
CA PHE A 78 -15.53 9.86 5.19
C PHE A 78 -14.41 9.12 4.41
N VAL A 79 -13.89 8.00 4.95
CA VAL A 79 -12.92 7.12 4.25
C VAL A 79 -13.48 6.52 2.98
N MET A 80 -14.76 6.22 2.97
CA MET A 80 -15.39 5.62 1.80
C MET A 80 -15.76 6.67 0.76
N ASP A 81 -16.05 7.90 1.18
CA ASP A 81 -16.52 8.96 0.29
C ASP A 81 -15.36 9.74 -0.35
N HIS A 82 -14.25 9.88 0.38
CA HIS A 82 -13.10 10.67 -0.06
C HIS A 82 -11.77 10.00 0.33
N PRO A 83 -11.49 8.77 -0.14
CA PRO A 83 -10.28 8.04 0.22
C PRO A 83 -9.01 8.86 -0.10
N TRP A 84 -9.00 9.60 -1.19
CA TRP A 84 -7.89 10.47 -1.59
C TRP A 84 -7.62 11.67 -0.65
N LEU A 85 -8.65 12.21 0.04
CA LEU A 85 -8.47 13.31 1.02
C LEU A 85 -7.96 12.80 2.37
N LEU A 86 -8.05 11.49 2.59
CA LEU A 86 -7.63 10.83 3.83
C LEU A 86 -6.25 10.24 3.78
N SER A 87 -5.64 10.33 2.61
CA SER A 87 -4.20 10.29 2.49
C SER A 87 -3.56 11.10 3.62
N SER A 88 -2.83 10.38 4.45
CA SER A 88 -1.99 10.96 5.49
C SER A 88 -0.61 11.32 4.95
N SER A 89 -0.46 11.37 3.61
CA SER A 89 0.82 11.69 2.97
C SER A 89 1.36 12.97 3.55
N PRO A 90 2.62 12.97 3.97
CA PRO A 90 3.09 13.96 4.90
C PRO A 90 3.26 15.29 4.16
N ALA A 91 2.28 16.17 4.33
CA ALA A 91 2.64 17.57 4.49
C ALA A 91 3.38 17.81 5.83
N ARG A 92 3.37 16.84 6.78
CA ARG A 92 3.68 17.09 8.19
C ARG A 92 4.32 15.93 8.99
N SER A 93 5.00 14.96 8.37
CA SER A 93 5.83 14.06 9.18
C SER A 93 6.97 14.88 9.80
N PRO A 94 7.32 14.66 11.08
CA PRO A 94 8.52 15.27 11.65
C PRO A 94 9.68 14.96 10.72
N ARG A 95 10.54 15.96 10.46
CA ARG A 95 11.74 15.77 9.65
C ARG A 95 12.41 14.48 10.12
N PRO A 96 12.65 13.50 9.24
CA PRO A 96 13.22 12.25 9.67
C PRO A 96 14.55 12.58 10.36
N SER A 97 14.72 12.03 11.55
CA SER A 97 16.00 12.07 12.24
C SER A 97 17.10 11.51 11.32
N LEU A 98 18.34 11.95 11.52
CA LEU A 98 19.49 11.37 10.82
C LEU A 98 19.50 9.84 10.95
N TRP A 99 19.16 9.32 12.13
CA TRP A 99 19.07 7.89 12.39
C TRP A 99 18.01 7.18 11.55
N SER A 100 16.80 7.74 11.45
CA SER A 100 15.78 7.18 10.56
C SER A 100 16.24 7.20 9.11
N LEU A 101 16.86 8.29 8.63
CA LEU A 101 17.37 8.34 7.26
C LEU A 101 18.45 7.27 7.00
N LEU A 102 19.40 7.11 7.92
CA LEU A 102 20.45 6.09 7.81
C LEU A 102 19.86 4.68 7.84
N ARG A 103 18.92 4.41 8.75
CA ARG A 103 18.24 3.13 8.88
C ARG A 103 17.43 2.80 7.63
N ASP A 104 16.65 3.75 7.13
CA ASP A 104 15.78 3.56 5.97
C ASP A 104 16.65 3.36 4.70
N ASN A 105 17.75 4.11 4.55
CA ASN A 105 18.72 3.89 3.47
C ASN A 105 19.41 2.51 3.57
N TYR A 106 19.76 2.08 4.77
CA TYR A 106 20.33 0.75 5.00
C TYR A 106 19.34 -0.35 4.57
N PHE A 107 18.10 -0.30 5.05
CA PHE A 107 17.09 -1.30 4.68
C PHE A 107 16.73 -1.24 3.20
N LEU A 108 16.67 -0.06 2.58
CA LEU A 108 16.48 0.07 1.14
C LEU A 108 17.62 -0.59 0.38
N THR A 109 18.87 -0.40 0.80
CA THR A 109 20.06 -1.01 0.17
C THR A 109 20.04 -2.54 0.30
N VAL A 110 19.82 -3.06 1.52
CA VAL A 110 19.77 -4.50 1.77
C VAL A 110 18.59 -5.15 1.04
N GLY A 111 17.42 -4.51 1.06
CA GLY A 111 16.24 -5.02 0.38
C GLY A 111 16.36 -4.99 -1.14
N THR A 112 16.96 -3.94 -1.71
CA THR A 112 17.33 -3.87 -3.14
C THR A 112 18.24 -5.03 -3.52
N HIS A 113 19.27 -5.32 -2.72
CA HIS A 113 20.16 -6.45 -2.99
C HIS A 113 19.42 -7.80 -2.95
N ARG A 114 18.48 -7.97 -2.01
CA ARG A 114 17.66 -9.19 -1.93
C ARG A 114 16.70 -9.32 -3.11
N ILE A 115 16.05 -8.24 -3.52
CA ILE A 115 15.16 -8.24 -4.69
C ILE A 115 15.96 -8.59 -5.95
N ARG A 116 17.14 -8.01 -6.16
CA ARG A 116 18.05 -8.40 -7.26
C ARG A 116 18.41 -9.89 -7.25
N LYS A 117 18.50 -10.50 -6.06
CA LYS A 117 18.74 -11.94 -5.92
C LYS A 117 17.51 -12.79 -6.28
N HIS A 118 16.30 -12.28 -6.06
CA HIS A 118 15.07 -12.99 -6.44
C HIS A 118 14.72 -12.81 -7.90
N LEU A 119 14.91 -11.62 -8.44
CA LEU A 119 14.68 -11.29 -9.85
C LEU A 119 15.93 -11.58 -10.70
N HIS A 120 16.75 -12.57 -10.31
CA HIS A 120 18.13 -12.75 -10.75
C HIS A 120 18.27 -12.94 -12.26
N HIS A 121 18.32 -11.82 -12.97
CA HIS A 121 18.47 -11.81 -14.41
C HIS A 121 19.27 -10.57 -14.83
N PRO A 122 20.24 -10.72 -15.73
CA PRO A 122 21.11 -9.63 -16.16
C PRO A 122 20.37 -8.48 -16.85
N SER A 123 19.13 -8.70 -17.29
CA SER A 123 18.35 -7.72 -18.04
C SER A 123 17.30 -6.95 -17.24
N TYR A 124 17.03 -7.32 -15.98
CA TYR A 124 16.15 -6.55 -15.11
C TYR A 124 16.95 -5.98 -13.91
N MET A 125 17.38 -4.74 -14.06
CA MET A 125 18.15 -3.97 -13.09
C MET A 125 17.21 -3.25 -12.12
N PHE A 126 16.87 -3.91 -11.02
CA PHE A 126 16.19 -3.26 -9.91
C PHE A 126 17.16 -2.32 -9.15
N PRO A 127 16.79 -1.10 -8.73
CA PRO A 127 15.46 -0.50 -8.80
C PRO A 127 15.20 0.31 -10.07
N GLU A 128 16.16 0.43 -10.99
CA GLU A 128 16.07 1.27 -12.19
C GLU A 128 14.87 0.87 -13.07
N ASP A 129 14.76 -0.40 -13.45
CA ASP A 129 13.64 -0.88 -14.28
C ASP A 129 12.31 -0.83 -13.51
N PHE A 130 12.33 -1.01 -12.18
CA PHE A 130 11.13 -0.82 -11.36
C PHE A 130 10.62 0.63 -11.40
N VAL A 131 11.52 1.61 -11.41
CA VAL A 131 11.15 3.03 -11.50
C VAL A 131 10.40 3.30 -12.80
N ASP A 132 10.88 2.74 -13.91
CA ASP A 132 10.22 2.87 -15.22
C ASP A 132 8.86 2.15 -15.24
N ASP A 133 8.79 0.93 -14.70
CA ASP A 133 7.53 0.17 -14.60
C ASP A 133 6.50 0.90 -13.73
N ALA A 134 6.91 1.41 -12.57
CA ALA A 134 6.06 2.14 -11.65
C ALA A 134 5.61 3.48 -12.23
N GLU A 135 6.47 4.16 -13.00
CA GLU A 135 6.11 5.39 -13.72
C GLU A 135 4.98 5.09 -14.71
N LYS A 136 5.11 4.02 -15.50
CA LYS A 136 4.08 3.59 -16.46
C LYS A 136 2.76 3.27 -15.75
N VAL A 137 2.80 2.47 -14.67
CA VAL A 137 1.61 2.13 -13.87
C VAL A 137 0.90 3.40 -13.36
N VAL A 138 1.65 4.39 -12.88
CA VAL A 138 1.07 5.65 -12.39
C VAL A 138 0.47 6.48 -13.52
N MET A 139 1.13 6.54 -14.67
CA MET A 139 0.63 7.25 -15.85
C MET A 139 -0.68 6.63 -16.37
N ASP A 140 -0.81 5.31 -16.29
CA ASP A 140 -2.01 4.57 -16.67
C ASP A 140 -3.13 4.65 -15.61
N LEU A 141 -2.75 4.72 -14.33
CA LEU A 141 -3.68 4.75 -13.20
C LEU A 141 -4.53 6.03 -13.16
N ILE A 142 -3.95 7.18 -13.51
CA ILE A 142 -4.64 8.46 -13.43
C ILE A 142 -5.85 8.52 -14.40
N PRO A 143 -5.71 8.17 -15.70
CA PRO A 143 -6.84 8.00 -16.59
C PRO A 143 -7.87 6.98 -16.08
N ALA A 144 -7.43 5.82 -15.58
CA ALA A 144 -8.34 4.78 -15.09
C ALA A 144 -9.19 5.26 -13.89
N LEU A 145 -8.60 6.05 -12.98
CA LEU A 145 -9.32 6.67 -11.85
C LEU A 145 -10.38 7.68 -12.33
N ASN A 146 -10.06 8.48 -13.34
CA ASN A 146 -10.99 9.43 -13.94
C ASN A 146 -12.13 8.69 -14.67
N HIS A 147 -11.80 7.67 -15.46
CA HIS A 147 -12.76 6.86 -16.21
C HIS A 147 -13.76 6.16 -15.28
N ALA A 148 -13.30 5.60 -14.15
CA ALA A 148 -14.19 4.97 -13.17
C ALA A 148 -15.24 5.93 -12.60
N THR A 149 -14.93 7.23 -12.53
CA THR A 149 -15.88 8.27 -12.11
C THR A 149 -16.88 8.59 -13.22
N ASP A 150 -16.40 8.66 -14.46
CA ASP A 150 -17.24 8.95 -15.62
C ASP A 150 -18.24 7.80 -15.90
N ASP A 151 -17.77 6.55 -15.81
CA ASP A 151 -18.61 5.36 -15.91
C ASP A 151 -19.69 5.33 -14.83
N ALA A 152 -19.30 5.67 -13.59
CA ALA A 152 -20.23 5.73 -12.47
C ALA A 152 -21.34 6.78 -12.71
N LEU A 153 -20.99 7.95 -13.24
CA LEU A 153 -21.96 8.99 -13.61
C LEU A 153 -22.88 8.55 -14.75
N ALA A 154 -22.34 7.88 -15.77
CA ALA A 154 -23.11 7.37 -16.90
C ALA A 154 -24.09 6.25 -16.50
N SER A 155 -23.78 5.50 -15.44
CA SER A 155 -24.61 4.38 -14.97
C SER A 155 -25.87 4.82 -14.20
N ILE A 156 -25.98 6.08 -13.79
CA ILE A 156 -27.12 6.57 -13.02
C ILE A 156 -28.31 6.75 -13.96
N PRO A 157 -29.44 6.06 -13.73
CA PRO A 157 -30.63 6.23 -14.54
C PRO A 157 -31.04 7.69 -14.52
N THR A 158 -30.99 8.37 -15.67
CA THR A 158 -31.66 9.63 -15.87
C THR A 158 -33.14 9.36 -15.70
N ARG A 159 -33.64 9.61 -14.48
CA ARG A 159 -35.05 9.41 -14.14
C ARG A 159 -35.82 10.14 -15.23
N PRO A 160 -36.55 9.43 -16.12
CA PRO A 160 -37.22 10.09 -17.21
C PRO A 160 -38.09 11.14 -16.57
N HIS A 161 -37.86 12.41 -16.92
CA HIS A 161 -38.72 13.50 -16.50
C HIS A 161 -40.11 13.07 -16.93
N THR A 162 -40.86 12.53 -15.97
CA THR A 162 -42.24 12.14 -16.19
C THR A 162 -42.90 13.49 -16.31
N GLU A 163 -43.02 13.95 -17.55
CA GLU A 163 -43.81 15.11 -17.89
C GLU A 163 -45.10 14.92 -17.12
N HIS A 164 -45.37 15.85 -16.21
CA HIS A 164 -46.62 15.91 -15.48
C HIS A 164 -47.72 16.06 -16.54
N SER A 165 -48.18 14.91 -17.05
CA SER A 165 -49.44 14.78 -17.73
C SER A 165 -50.47 15.12 -16.68
N THR A 166 -50.96 16.35 -16.77
CA THR A 166 -52.16 16.85 -16.13
C THR A 166 -53.26 15.81 -16.26
N LEU A 167 -53.57 15.11 -15.16
CA LEU A 167 -54.83 14.39 -15.03
C LEU A 167 -55.51 14.76 -13.71
N PRO A 168 -56.86 14.81 -13.74
CA PRO A 168 -57.65 15.56 -12.79
C PRO A 168 -57.82 14.81 -11.47
N SER A 169 -57.96 15.62 -10.43
CA SER A 169 -58.48 15.29 -9.12
C SER A 169 -59.71 14.38 -9.18
N SER A 170 -59.60 13.16 -8.65
CA SER A 170 -60.74 12.47 -8.06
C SER A 170 -60.29 11.64 -6.87
N VAL A 171 -61.12 11.76 -5.83
CA VAL A 171 -60.91 11.34 -4.46
C VAL A 171 -61.41 9.91 -4.32
N SER A 172 -60.58 8.99 -3.86
CA SER A 172 -61.08 7.76 -3.24
C SER A 172 -60.05 7.18 -2.27
N SER A 173 -60.47 7.19 -1.02
CA SER A 173 -59.91 6.56 0.17
C SER A 173 -60.08 5.04 0.13
N THR A 174 -59.01 4.27 0.35
CA THR A 174 -59.15 2.88 0.83
C THR A 174 -57.90 2.34 1.54
N SER A 175 -58.11 2.11 2.84
CA SER A 175 -57.58 1.06 3.73
C SER A 175 -56.20 0.42 3.47
N CYS A 176 -55.33 0.63 4.44
CA CYS A 176 -54.20 -0.21 4.81
C CYS A 176 -54.67 -1.57 5.36
N GLY A 177 -54.36 -2.65 4.65
CA GLY A 177 -54.50 -4.04 5.10
C GLY A 177 -53.13 -4.63 5.44
N SER A 178 -52.90 -4.90 6.72
CA SER A 178 -51.74 -5.63 7.23
C SER A 178 -51.97 -7.13 7.04
N SER A 179 -51.07 -7.81 6.33
CA SER A 179 -51.07 -9.27 6.20
C SER A 179 -49.78 -9.83 6.76
N THR A 180 -49.85 -10.27 8.01
CA THR A 180 -48.96 -11.24 8.65
C THR A 180 -49.22 -12.63 8.09
N THR A 181 -48.19 -13.31 7.60
CA THR A 181 -48.21 -14.78 7.44
C THR A 181 -46.97 -15.38 8.07
N SER A 182 -47.19 -15.98 9.23
CA SER A 182 -46.35 -17.01 9.84
C SER A 182 -46.64 -18.34 9.13
N ALA A 183 -45.61 -19.07 8.71
CA ALA A 183 -45.73 -20.49 8.39
C ALA A 183 -44.46 -21.21 8.86
N THR A 184 -44.72 -22.20 9.70
CA THR A 184 -43.76 -23.01 10.44
C THR A 184 -43.59 -24.35 9.71
N ALA A 185 -42.33 -24.80 9.66
CA ALA A 185 -41.86 -26.19 9.77
C ALA A 185 -41.95 -27.18 8.58
N GLN A 186 -40.85 -27.95 8.53
CA GLN A 186 -40.67 -29.31 7.99
C GLN A 186 -40.42 -29.48 6.48
N LEU A 187 -39.13 -29.59 6.14
CA LEU A 187 -38.64 -30.84 5.55
C LEU A 187 -37.16 -31.02 5.89
N ALA A 188 -36.86 -32.13 6.55
CA ALA A 188 -35.52 -32.63 6.76
C ALA A 188 -35.12 -33.50 5.56
N ASP A 189 -33.80 -33.60 5.42
CA ASP A 189 -33.05 -34.70 4.82
C ASP A 189 -32.60 -34.55 3.36
N GLN A 190 -31.32 -34.87 3.19
CA GLN A 190 -30.53 -34.94 1.95
C GLN A 190 -30.08 -33.62 1.32
N LEU A 191 -28.85 -33.21 1.65
CA LEU A 191 -27.76 -32.95 0.71
C LEU A 191 -26.53 -32.53 1.53
N ALA A 192 -25.49 -33.36 1.51
CA ALA A 192 -24.19 -33.01 2.08
C ALA A 192 -23.67 -31.73 1.43
N PRO A 193 -23.17 -30.73 2.20
CA PRO A 193 -22.47 -29.61 1.60
C PRO A 193 -21.11 -30.13 1.13
N SER A 194 -20.97 -30.30 -0.19
CA SER A 194 -19.65 -30.28 -0.81
C SER A 194 -19.02 -28.95 -0.42
N VAL A 195 -18.01 -29.00 0.45
CA VAL A 195 -17.18 -27.86 0.79
C VAL A 195 -16.64 -27.32 -0.54
N PRO A 196 -16.99 -26.09 -0.96
CA PRO A 196 -16.36 -25.52 -2.13
C PRO A 196 -14.89 -25.36 -1.79
N SER A 197 -14.03 -26.12 -2.47
CA SER A 197 -12.58 -25.94 -2.42
C SER A 197 -12.28 -24.45 -2.56
N PRO A 198 -11.44 -23.86 -1.68
CA PRO A 198 -11.06 -22.46 -1.83
C PRO A 198 -10.43 -22.32 -3.21
N ILE A 199 -11.07 -21.49 -4.02
CA ILE A 199 -10.66 -21.20 -5.38
C ILE A 199 -9.29 -20.52 -5.30
N SER A 200 -8.21 -21.28 -5.49
CA SER A 200 -6.85 -20.77 -5.73
C SER A 200 -6.73 -20.19 -7.15
N THR A 201 -7.58 -19.24 -7.54
CA THR A 201 -7.59 -18.63 -8.90
C THR A 201 -6.58 -17.51 -9.10
N LEU A 202 -5.67 -17.26 -8.17
CA LEU A 202 -4.67 -16.19 -8.34
C LEU A 202 -3.45 -16.59 -9.19
N ASN A 203 -3.33 -17.86 -9.61
CA ASN A 203 -2.14 -18.36 -10.31
C ASN A 203 -2.23 -18.35 -11.85
N HIS A 204 -3.17 -17.64 -12.45
CA HIS A 204 -3.26 -17.58 -13.92
C HIS A 204 -3.62 -16.19 -14.49
N LEU A 205 -3.26 -15.11 -13.80
CA LEU A 205 -3.45 -13.74 -14.31
C LEU A 205 -2.32 -13.30 -15.25
N SER A 206 -1.95 -14.14 -16.21
CA SER A 206 -1.41 -13.64 -17.47
C SER A 206 -2.62 -13.16 -18.29
N ILE A 207 -3.24 -12.05 -17.86
CA ILE A 207 -4.32 -11.44 -18.62
C ILE A 207 -3.69 -11.03 -19.96
N PRO A 208 -4.17 -11.52 -21.11
CA PRO A 208 -3.74 -10.99 -22.40
C PRO A 208 -4.05 -9.50 -22.38
N ILE A 209 -3.00 -8.68 -22.40
CA ILE A 209 -3.16 -7.23 -22.45
C ILE A 209 -3.66 -6.93 -23.86
N ASP A 210 -4.97 -6.72 -23.99
CA ASP A 210 -5.53 -6.15 -25.19
C ASP A 210 -5.01 -4.71 -25.30
N MET A 211 -4.03 -4.52 -26.19
CA MET A 211 -3.29 -3.27 -26.37
C MET A 211 -4.18 -2.10 -26.80
N ASP A 212 -5.41 -2.39 -27.27
CA ASP A 212 -6.32 -1.38 -27.81
C ASP A 212 -7.16 -0.67 -26.74
N HIS A 213 -7.24 -1.23 -25.53
CA HIS A 213 -8.06 -0.68 -24.44
C HIS A 213 -7.15 -0.12 -23.32
N PRO A 214 -7.48 1.07 -22.76
CA PRO A 214 -6.76 1.57 -21.61
C PRO A 214 -6.92 0.59 -20.44
N PRO A 215 -5.87 0.35 -19.65
CA PRO A 215 -5.90 -0.63 -18.58
C PRO A 215 -6.93 -0.26 -17.52
N THR A 216 -7.61 -1.29 -16.99
CA THR A 216 -8.64 -1.12 -15.97
C THR A 216 -8.03 -0.86 -14.58
N LEU A 217 -8.83 -0.31 -13.65
CA LEU A 217 -8.38 -0.19 -12.25
C LEU A 217 -8.04 -1.55 -11.64
N GLU A 218 -8.72 -2.61 -12.06
CA GLU A 218 -8.47 -3.98 -11.62
C GLU A 218 -7.13 -4.52 -12.10
N GLU A 219 -6.64 -4.10 -13.26
CA GLU A 219 -5.32 -4.50 -13.75
C GLU A 219 -4.23 -3.75 -12.98
N LEU A 220 -4.40 -2.44 -12.78
CA LEU A 220 -3.38 -1.57 -12.19
C LEU A 220 -3.28 -1.64 -10.66
N CYS A 221 -4.37 -1.99 -9.97
CA CYS A 221 -4.47 -1.97 -8.52
C CYS A 221 -4.84 -3.34 -7.96
N LEU A 222 -4.42 -3.65 -6.73
CA LEU A 222 -4.95 -4.79 -5.99
C LEU A 222 -6.43 -4.56 -5.66
N ALA A 223 -7.18 -5.67 -5.55
CA ALA A 223 -8.64 -5.65 -5.37
C ALA A 223 -9.14 -4.73 -4.23
N PRO A 224 -8.51 -4.64 -3.05
CA PRO A 224 -8.97 -3.71 -2.01
C PRO A 224 -8.91 -2.24 -2.43
N VAL A 225 -7.86 -1.85 -3.17
CA VAL A 225 -7.67 -0.48 -3.66
C VAL A 225 -8.67 -0.19 -4.78
N SER A 226 -8.72 -1.03 -5.83
CA SER A 226 -9.62 -0.80 -6.96
C SER A 226 -11.10 -0.76 -6.54
N ARG A 227 -11.50 -1.66 -5.62
CA ARG A 227 -12.85 -1.67 -5.05
C ARG A 227 -13.14 -0.38 -4.28
N LEU A 228 -12.23 0.09 -3.43
CA LEU A 228 -12.41 1.32 -2.66
C LEU A 228 -12.64 2.53 -3.59
N TYR A 229 -11.82 2.67 -4.64
CA TYR A 229 -11.94 3.78 -5.58
C TYR A 229 -13.21 3.72 -6.43
N ARG A 230 -13.63 2.53 -6.88
CA ARG A 230 -14.92 2.36 -7.58
C ARG A 230 -16.11 2.68 -6.69
N GLU A 231 -16.11 2.20 -5.45
CA GLU A 231 -17.18 2.50 -4.49
C GLU A 231 -17.24 4.01 -4.20
N ALA A 232 -16.09 4.67 -4.06
CA ALA A 232 -16.02 6.13 -3.89
C ALA A 232 -16.55 6.87 -5.13
N ALA A 233 -16.14 6.47 -6.33
CA ALA A 233 -16.64 7.02 -7.59
C ALA A 233 -18.16 6.90 -7.72
N HIS A 234 -18.73 5.72 -7.43
CA HIS A 234 -20.18 5.50 -7.44
C HIS A 234 -20.92 6.41 -6.46
N ARG A 235 -20.37 6.64 -5.26
CA ARG A 235 -20.98 7.52 -4.25
C ARG A 235 -20.96 8.98 -4.66
N LEU A 236 -19.86 9.45 -5.26
CA LEU A 236 -19.80 10.80 -5.83
C LEU A 236 -20.82 10.94 -6.95
N ALA A 237 -20.88 9.96 -7.86
CA ALA A 237 -21.82 9.98 -8.96
C ALA A 237 -23.27 10.09 -8.45
N CYS A 238 -23.65 9.34 -7.42
CA CYS A 238 -24.98 9.40 -6.80
C CYS A 238 -25.35 10.78 -6.24
N ARG A 239 -24.36 11.65 -5.98
CA ARG A 239 -24.54 13.05 -5.55
C ARG A 239 -24.51 14.04 -6.70
N GLY A 240 -24.29 13.57 -7.93
CA GLY A 240 -24.00 14.44 -9.07
C GLY A 240 -22.61 15.06 -9.00
N GLU A 241 -21.66 14.40 -8.34
CA GLU A 241 -20.28 14.86 -8.17
C GLU A 241 -19.30 14.04 -9.03
N ARG A 242 -18.21 14.66 -9.48
CA ARG A 242 -17.14 14.03 -10.26
C ARG A 242 -15.78 14.27 -9.60
N ALA A 243 -15.05 13.20 -9.28
CA ALA A 243 -13.62 13.29 -8.96
C ALA A 243 -12.77 13.40 -10.24
N GLN A 244 -11.72 14.21 -10.19
CA GLN A 244 -10.74 14.33 -11.25
C GLN A 244 -9.33 14.41 -10.68
N TRP A 245 -8.44 13.59 -11.24
CA TRP A 245 -7.02 13.57 -10.99
C TRP A 245 -6.27 14.13 -12.18
N LYS A 246 -5.30 15.01 -11.91
CA LYS A 246 -4.45 15.61 -12.93
C LYS A 246 -3.00 15.63 -12.48
N LEU A 247 -2.11 15.13 -13.33
CA LEU A 247 -0.66 15.31 -13.20
C LEU A 247 -0.28 16.57 -13.98
N HIS A 248 0.32 17.55 -13.32
CA HIS A 248 0.82 18.77 -13.97
C HIS A 248 2.27 18.62 -14.44
N THR A 249 3.02 17.69 -13.85
CA THR A 249 4.41 17.40 -14.18
C THR A 249 4.62 15.92 -14.47
N LYS A 250 5.66 15.61 -15.27
CA LYS A 250 6.10 14.22 -15.46
C LYS A 250 6.42 13.60 -14.09
N PRO A 251 5.84 12.45 -13.74
CA PRO A 251 6.06 11.82 -12.45
C PRO A 251 7.52 11.38 -12.28
N ARG A 252 8.12 11.67 -11.12
CA ARG A 252 9.42 11.11 -10.72
C ARG A 252 9.22 10.09 -9.60
N ILE A 253 9.45 8.82 -9.90
CA ILE A 253 9.36 7.74 -8.91
C ILE A 253 10.67 7.59 -8.15
N ARG A 254 10.57 7.45 -6.83
CA ARG A 254 11.71 7.19 -5.95
C ARG A 254 11.36 6.14 -4.90
N PRO A 255 11.95 4.94 -4.97
CA PRO A 255 11.79 3.93 -3.93
C PRO A 255 12.24 4.48 -2.57
N LEU A 256 11.43 4.26 -1.54
CA LEU A 256 11.70 4.67 -0.17
C LEU A 256 12.01 3.48 0.72
N SER A 257 11.28 2.38 0.55
CA SER A 257 11.49 1.15 1.30
C SER A 257 11.06 -0.06 0.47
N THR A 258 11.61 -1.20 0.82
CA THR A 258 11.24 -2.49 0.25
C THR A 258 10.92 -3.45 1.38
N HIS A 259 9.97 -4.34 1.17
CA HIS A 259 9.54 -5.33 2.15
C HIS A 259 9.29 -6.65 1.44
N LEU A 260 9.93 -7.72 1.90
CA LEU A 260 9.78 -9.06 1.31
C LEU A 260 8.97 -9.94 2.25
N THR A 261 7.99 -10.66 1.72
CA THR A 261 7.27 -11.66 2.51
C THR A 261 7.52 -13.03 1.92
N TYR A 262 8.08 -13.93 2.73
CA TYR A 262 8.41 -15.29 2.36
C TYR A 262 7.42 -16.28 2.96
N GLY A 263 7.20 -17.39 2.26
CA GLY A 263 6.33 -18.48 2.70
C GLY A 263 5.09 -18.64 1.81
N PRO A 264 4.14 -19.49 2.22
CA PRO A 264 3.00 -19.84 1.40
C PRO A 264 2.03 -18.66 1.25
N TYR A 265 1.44 -18.55 0.05
CA TYR A 265 0.35 -17.64 -0.24
C TYR A 265 -0.72 -18.37 -1.08
N PRO A 266 -2.02 -18.30 -0.71
CA PRO A 266 -2.58 -17.66 0.49
C PRO A 266 -2.05 -18.30 1.78
N ILE A 267 -2.17 -17.59 2.90
CA ILE A 267 -1.66 -18.07 4.20
C ILE A 267 -2.53 -19.24 4.66
N PRO A 268 -1.98 -20.45 4.84
CA PRO A 268 -2.75 -21.60 5.30
C PRO A 268 -3.18 -21.48 6.76
N ASP A 269 -4.19 -22.23 7.15
CA ASP A 269 -4.61 -22.34 8.55
C ASP A 269 -3.45 -22.88 9.41
N GLY A 270 -3.31 -22.34 10.62
CA GLY A 270 -2.23 -22.70 11.54
C GLY A 270 -0.87 -22.05 11.23
N TYR A 271 -0.79 -21.15 10.25
CA TYR A 271 0.41 -20.34 9.99
C TYR A 271 0.30 -18.94 10.62
N VAL A 272 1.44 -18.39 10.99
CA VAL A 272 1.57 -17.01 11.51
C VAL A 272 2.56 -16.19 10.71
N ARG A 273 2.33 -14.88 10.71
CA ARG A 273 3.27 -13.89 10.20
C ARG A 273 4.27 -13.52 11.30
N GLN A 274 5.54 -13.70 11.01
CA GLN A 274 6.63 -13.21 11.84
C GLN A 274 7.35 -12.07 11.15
N HIS A 275 7.35 -10.90 11.78
CA HIS A 275 8.11 -9.76 11.28
C HIS A 275 9.57 -9.88 11.70
N TRP A 276 10.44 -10.04 10.71
CA TRP A 276 11.87 -10.16 10.92
C TRP A 276 12.51 -8.87 10.41
N TRP A 277 12.87 -8.01 11.37
CA TRP A 277 13.31 -6.65 11.10
C TRP A 277 12.24 -5.81 10.37
N ASP A 278 12.58 -4.57 10.01
CA ASP A 278 11.72 -3.69 9.20
C ASP A 278 11.72 -4.09 7.70
N LEU A 279 12.35 -5.22 7.34
CA LEU A 279 12.64 -5.60 5.95
C LEU A 279 11.87 -6.82 5.45
N MET A 280 11.55 -7.79 6.31
CA MET A 280 10.90 -9.01 5.85
C MET A 280 9.86 -9.57 6.81
N THR A 281 8.91 -10.31 6.26
CA THR A 281 7.94 -11.12 7.01
C THR A 281 8.11 -12.57 6.60
N LEU A 282 8.15 -13.50 7.56
CA LEU A 282 8.05 -14.92 7.28
C LEU A 282 6.65 -15.42 7.60
N VAL A 283 6.08 -16.24 6.73
CA VAL A 283 4.85 -16.98 6.98
C VAL A 283 5.25 -18.40 7.34
N VAL A 284 5.12 -18.75 8.63
CA VAL A 284 5.63 -20.00 9.20
C VAL A 284 4.53 -20.73 9.96
N PRO A 285 4.59 -22.07 10.10
CA PRO A 285 3.71 -22.80 11.01
C PRO A 285 3.78 -22.23 12.44
N GLN A 286 2.64 -22.16 13.12
CA GLN A 286 2.53 -21.63 14.49
C GLN A 286 3.47 -22.34 15.48
N GLU A 287 3.68 -23.64 15.30
CA GLU A 287 4.59 -24.48 16.10
C GLU A 287 6.08 -24.12 15.92
N GLU A 288 6.45 -23.53 14.79
CA GLU A 288 7.82 -23.09 14.50
C GLU A 288 8.04 -21.61 14.78
N ALA A 289 6.99 -20.90 15.22
CA ALA A 289 7.07 -19.49 15.54
C ALA A 289 8.05 -19.23 16.71
N THR A 290 8.20 -20.19 17.61
CA THR A 290 9.18 -20.13 18.69
C THR A 290 10.37 -21.01 18.36
N PHE A 291 11.53 -20.41 18.09
CA PHE A 291 12.79 -21.13 17.90
C PHE A 291 13.87 -20.54 18.80
N THR A 292 14.83 -21.38 19.22
CA THR A 292 15.89 -21.00 20.16
C THR A 292 17.27 -20.96 19.52
N THR A 293 17.44 -21.56 18.32
CA THR A 293 18.74 -21.71 17.67
C THR A 293 18.83 -20.96 16.35
N GLN A 294 20.01 -20.39 16.07
CA GLN A 294 20.31 -19.72 14.80
C GLN A 294 20.26 -20.70 13.60
N GLN A 295 20.58 -21.97 13.82
CA GLN A 295 20.48 -23.00 12.78
C GLN A 295 19.02 -23.20 12.36
N LYS A 296 18.11 -23.40 13.32
CA LYS A 296 16.68 -23.54 13.02
C LYS A 296 16.12 -22.27 12.36
N GLN A 297 16.59 -21.09 12.77
CA GLN A 297 16.26 -19.82 12.12
C GLN A 297 16.60 -19.83 10.62
N ARG A 298 17.80 -20.32 10.26
CA ARG A 298 18.25 -20.41 8.86
C ARG A 298 17.45 -21.45 8.07
N GLU A 299 17.14 -22.58 8.69
CA GLU A 299 16.31 -23.64 8.08
C GLU A 299 14.89 -23.15 7.80
N ILE A 300 14.28 -22.42 8.74
CA ILE A 300 12.97 -21.78 8.57
C ILE A 300 13.02 -20.79 7.40
N LEU A 301 13.99 -19.88 7.39
CA LEU A 301 14.12 -18.88 6.34
C LEU A 301 14.26 -19.52 4.95
N ASN A 302 15.14 -20.51 4.80
CA ASN A 302 15.35 -21.18 3.50
C ASN A 302 14.06 -21.84 3.00
N ARG A 303 13.36 -22.56 3.88
CA ARG A 303 12.08 -23.19 3.52
C ARG A 303 11.01 -22.16 3.14
N CYS A 304 10.92 -21.03 3.85
CA CYS A 304 10.00 -19.96 3.47
C CYS A 304 10.37 -19.35 2.10
N ILE A 305 11.66 -19.22 1.79
CA ILE A 305 12.11 -18.77 0.46
C ILE A 305 11.68 -19.77 -0.62
N ASP A 306 11.85 -21.07 -0.37
CA ASP A 306 11.48 -22.13 -1.32
C ASP A 306 9.96 -22.19 -1.57
N GLN A 307 9.15 -21.82 -0.56
CA GLN A 307 7.69 -21.71 -0.67
C GLN A 307 7.23 -20.46 -1.44
N GLY A 308 8.15 -19.55 -1.77
CA GLY A 308 7.91 -18.37 -2.56
C GLY A 308 7.95 -17.06 -1.77
N THR A 309 7.86 -15.99 -2.53
CA THR A 309 8.03 -14.62 -2.07
C THR A 309 7.03 -13.72 -2.78
N TYR A 310 6.60 -12.66 -2.11
CA TYR A 310 6.08 -11.48 -2.78
C TYR A 310 6.80 -10.24 -2.26
N ILE A 311 6.95 -9.26 -3.14
CA ILE A 311 7.73 -8.05 -2.93
C ILE A 311 6.78 -6.87 -2.81
N ARG A 312 6.98 -6.04 -1.78
CA ARG A 312 6.35 -4.73 -1.63
C ARG A 312 7.40 -3.65 -1.75
N VAL A 313 7.10 -2.60 -2.51
CA VAL A 313 7.95 -1.43 -2.66
C VAL A 313 7.13 -0.19 -2.36
N VAL A 314 7.52 0.55 -1.33
CA VAL A 314 6.95 1.89 -1.08
C VAL A 314 7.79 2.87 -1.86
N ALA A 315 7.15 3.66 -2.72
CA ALA A 315 7.80 4.68 -3.53
C ALA A 315 7.12 6.04 -3.35
N ALA A 316 7.93 7.10 -3.38
CA ALA A 316 7.44 8.45 -3.53
C ALA A 316 7.24 8.75 -5.01
N LEU A 317 6.06 9.28 -5.33
CA LEU A 317 5.77 10.03 -6.54
C LEU A 317 6.06 11.50 -6.26
N ASP A 318 7.20 11.99 -6.72
CA ASP A 318 7.54 13.41 -6.67
C ASP A 318 6.97 14.08 -7.95
N SER A 319 5.75 14.63 -7.86
CA SER A 319 5.03 15.28 -8.97
C SER A 319 3.99 16.27 -8.43
N GLU A 320 3.69 17.34 -9.18
CA GLU A 320 2.52 18.18 -8.89
C GLU A 320 1.24 17.48 -9.35
N VAL A 321 0.52 16.93 -8.38
CA VAL A 321 -0.76 16.24 -8.55
C VAL A 321 -1.88 17.12 -8.02
N GLU A 322 -2.88 17.34 -8.85
CA GLU A 322 -4.11 18.02 -8.49
C GLU A 322 -5.25 17.01 -8.42
N PHE A 323 -5.92 17.00 -7.28
CA PHE A 323 -7.13 16.27 -7.03
C PHE A 323 -8.28 17.27 -6.90
N SER A 324 -9.36 17.07 -7.64
CA SER A 324 -10.54 17.93 -7.57
C SER A 324 -11.84 17.14 -7.53
N ILE A 325 -12.85 17.69 -6.84
CA ILE A 325 -14.24 17.22 -6.89
C ILE A 325 -15.08 18.34 -7.45
N TRP A 326 -15.88 18.03 -8.46
CA TRP A 326 -16.76 18.95 -9.14
C TRP A 326 -18.21 18.58 -8.90
N ASP A 327 -19.06 19.56 -8.65
CA ASP A 327 -20.50 19.41 -8.84
C ASP A 327 -20.78 19.45 -10.36
N VAL A 328 -21.26 18.34 -10.92
CA VAL A 328 -21.50 18.19 -12.36
C VAL A 328 -22.61 19.11 -12.84
N LYS A 329 -23.64 19.36 -12.00
CA LYS A 329 -24.79 20.17 -12.38
C LYS A 329 -24.43 21.66 -12.46
N ASN A 330 -23.69 22.13 -11.46
CA ASN A 330 -23.36 23.56 -11.33
C ASN A 330 -22.00 23.90 -11.95
N ASN A 331 -21.19 22.89 -12.31
CA ASN A 331 -19.82 23.04 -12.80
C ASN A 331 -18.92 23.85 -11.84
N VAL A 332 -19.05 23.57 -10.54
CA VAL A 332 -18.30 24.26 -9.46
C VAL A 332 -17.38 23.27 -8.77
N HIS A 333 -16.15 23.70 -8.48
CA HIS A 333 -15.23 22.95 -7.62
C HIS A 333 -15.75 22.92 -6.18
N LEU A 334 -16.08 21.72 -5.70
CA LEU A 334 -16.41 21.47 -4.30
C LEU A 334 -15.13 21.30 -3.46
N VAL A 335 -14.13 20.63 -4.05
CA VAL A 335 -12.83 20.38 -3.42
C VAL A 335 -11.72 20.56 -4.45
N LEU A 336 -10.63 21.17 -4.04
CA LEU A 336 -9.38 21.26 -4.79
C LEU A 336 -8.22 21.03 -3.82
N ASP A 337 -7.44 19.98 -4.07
CA ASP A 337 -6.26 19.62 -3.30
C ASP A 337 -5.06 19.47 -4.25
N LYS A 338 -3.93 20.09 -3.89
CA LYS A 338 -2.70 20.06 -4.68
C LYS A 338 -1.57 19.51 -3.83
N ARG A 339 -0.86 18.53 -4.37
CA ARG A 339 0.24 17.85 -3.68
C ARG A 339 1.44 17.77 -4.58
N HIS A 340 2.63 17.95 -4.00
CA HIS A 340 3.90 17.73 -4.71
C HIS A 340 4.46 16.33 -4.50
N LYS A 341 3.84 15.57 -3.60
CA LYS A 341 4.31 14.24 -3.21
C LYS A 341 3.14 13.36 -2.84
N ILE A 342 3.13 12.16 -3.41
CA ILE A 342 2.20 11.07 -3.09
C ILE A 342 3.05 9.82 -2.83
N LEU A 343 2.63 8.99 -1.89
CA LEU A 343 3.27 7.71 -1.60
C LEU A 343 2.43 6.61 -2.22
N PHE A 344 3.08 5.77 -3.01
CA PHE A 344 2.49 4.57 -3.56
C PHE A 344 3.16 3.36 -2.92
N GLU A 345 2.38 2.32 -2.69
CA GLU A 345 2.92 1.01 -2.40
C GLU A 345 2.60 0.07 -3.55
N PHE A 346 3.63 -0.46 -4.18
CA PHE A 346 3.54 -1.43 -5.25
C PHE A 346 3.77 -2.83 -4.70
N SER A 347 3.03 -3.81 -5.23
CA SER A 347 3.18 -5.22 -4.89
C SER A 347 3.41 -6.05 -6.15
N SER A 348 4.32 -7.03 -6.04
CA SER A 348 4.42 -8.12 -7.01
C SER A 348 3.33 -9.17 -6.73
N PRO A 349 3.01 -10.06 -7.70
CA PRO A 349 2.38 -11.33 -7.37
C PRO A 349 3.28 -12.15 -6.44
N HIS A 350 2.70 -13.19 -5.82
CA HIS A 350 3.49 -14.23 -5.17
C HIS A 350 4.13 -15.11 -6.24
N PHE A 351 5.41 -15.42 -6.09
CA PHE A 351 6.16 -16.29 -6.99
C PHE A 351 7.20 -17.10 -6.23
N SER A 352 7.50 -18.30 -6.72
CA SER A 352 8.55 -19.17 -6.21
C SER A 352 9.89 -18.94 -6.92
N ALA A 353 10.98 -19.47 -6.36
CA ALA A 353 12.29 -19.45 -7.03
C ALA A 353 12.33 -20.31 -8.31
N TYR A 354 11.29 -21.12 -8.54
CA TYR A 354 11.15 -21.99 -9.71
C TYR A 354 10.25 -21.38 -10.79
N ASP A 355 9.59 -20.26 -10.49
CA ASP A 355 8.70 -19.61 -11.44
C ASP A 355 9.52 -18.79 -12.44
N GLU A 356 9.17 -18.88 -13.71
CA GLU A 356 9.71 -17.99 -14.72
C GLU A 356 9.15 -16.58 -14.47
N VAL A 357 9.96 -15.69 -13.89
CA VAL A 357 9.54 -14.32 -13.57
C VAL A 357 9.71 -13.35 -14.74
N LEU A 358 10.46 -13.74 -15.78
CA LEU A 358 10.77 -12.90 -16.93
C LEU A 358 10.40 -13.59 -18.24
N GLU A 359 10.06 -12.77 -19.23
CA GLU A 359 9.81 -13.17 -20.61
C GLU A 359 10.46 -12.19 -21.58
N LEU A 360 10.68 -12.63 -22.80
CA LEU A 360 11.06 -11.76 -23.91
C LEU A 360 9.80 -11.09 -24.45
N ASP A 361 9.82 -9.78 -24.59
CA ASP A 361 8.77 -9.05 -25.29
C ASP A 361 8.88 -9.22 -26.82
N GLU A 362 7.95 -8.63 -27.56
CA GLU A 362 7.89 -8.68 -29.03
C GLU A 362 9.14 -8.10 -29.72
N HIS A 363 9.95 -7.32 -28.99
CA HIS A 363 11.20 -6.72 -29.46
C HIS A 363 12.43 -7.48 -28.99
N GLY A 364 12.25 -8.62 -28.31
CA GLY A 364 13.35 -9.42 -27.77
C GLY A 364 14.03 -8.79 -26.54
N LYS A 365 13.38 -7.83 -25.88
CA LYS A 365 13.84 -7.29 -24.60
C LYS A 365 13.21 -8.10 -23.46
N TRP A 366 14.03 -8.51 -22.50
CA TRP A 366 13.54 -9.16 -21.29
C TRP A 366 12.74 -8.18 -20.42
N ARG A 367 11.57 -8.62 -19.96
CA ARG A 367 10.69 -7.89 -19.04
C ARG A 367 10.10 -8.83 -18.00
N LEU A 368 9.54 -8.28 -16.92
CA LEU A 368 8.73 -9.07 -15.98
C LEU A 368 7.51 -9.64 -16.71
N ARG A 369 7.16 -10.90 -16.42
CA ARG A 369 5.92 -11.54 -16.91
C ARG A 369 4.65 -10.96 -16.31
N TRP A 370 4.82 -10.06 -15.35
CA TRP A 370 3.76 -9.47 -14.57
C TRP A 370 4.02 -7.97 -14.44
N GLN A 371 2.96 -7.23 -14.18
CA GLN A 371 3.00 -5.79 -13.94
C GLN A 371 2.91 -5.51 -12.43
N TRP A 372 3.67 -4.52 -11.95
CA TRP A 372 3.54 -4.02 -10.58
C TRP A 372 2.14 -3.47 -10.35
N ARG A 373 1.51 -3.87 -9.24
CA ARG A 373 0.16 -3.41 -8.91
C ARG A 373 0.18 -2.51 -7.69
N VAL A 374 -0.59 -1.42 -7.75
CA VAL A 374 -0.77 -0.51 -6.63
C VAL A 374 -1.58 -1.21 -5.55
N SER A 375 -0.96 -1.37 -4.38
CA SER A 375 -1.50 -2.04 -3.20
C SER A 375 -1.92 -1.07 -2.10
N ASP A 376 -1.38 0.15 -2.10
CA ASP A 376 -1.81 1.25 -1.23
C ASP A 376 -1.44 2.60 -1.87
N ILE A 377 -2.21 3.64 -1.55
CA ILE A 377 -1.94 5.03 -1.92
C ILE A 377 -2.01 5.82 -0.62
N ASP A 378 -0.91 6.47 -0.25
CA ASP A 378 -0.79 7.30 0.94
C ASP A 378 -1.22 6.64 2.26
N TYR A 379 -0.91 5.35 2.40
CA TYR A 379 -1.16 4.56 3.61
C TYR A 379 -2.64 4.45 4.00
N LEU A 380 -3.55 4.51 3.02
CA LEU A 380 -4.99 4.37 3.24
C LEU A 380 -5.33 3.06 3.95
N PHE A 381 -4.64 1.97 3.58
CA PHE A 381 -4.86 0.66 4.19
C PHE A 381 -3.88 0.38 5.33
N ALA A 382 -2.64 0.88 5.26
CA ALA A 382 -1.66 0.68 6.33
C ALA A 382 -2.13 1.26 7.68
N SER A 383 -2.85 2.38 7.68
CA SER A 383 -3.42 3.00 8.90
C SER A 383 -4.41 2.08 9.65
N ARG A 384 -5.12 1.19 8.94
CA ARG A 384 -6.10 0.26 9.53
C ARG A 384 -5.47 -0.98 10.15
N SER A 385 -4.30 -1.39 9.64
CA SER A 385 -3.55 -2.53 10.17
C SER A 385 -2.85 -2.23 11.51
N GLY A 386 -2.80 -0.95 11.89
CA GLY A 386 -2.26 -0.46 13.16
C GLY A 386 -3.15 -0.75 14.35
N GLY A 387 -3.42 -2.01 14.65
CA GLY A 387 -3.63 -2.40 16.04
C GLY A 387 -2.39 -1.95 16.81
N LYS A 388 -2.56 -0.95 17.70
CA LYS A 388 -1.54 -0.29 18.54
C LYS A 388 -0.15 -0.93 18.40
N LYS A 389 0.61 -0.53 17.38
CA LYS A 389 2.07 -0.67 17.43
C LYS A 389 2.53 0.40 18.41
N ASP A 390 2.47 0.05 19.71
CA ASP A 390 3.23 0.76 20.72
C ASP A 390 4.69 0.70 20.30
N HIS A 391 5.17 1.77 19.68
CA HIS A 391 6.58 2.01 19.36
C HIS A 391 7.46 2.13 20.62
N ARG A 392 7.01 1.62 21.79
CA ARG A 392 7.67 1.72 23.10
C ARG A 392 8.36 0.45 23.57
N ASP A 393 8.17 -0.70 22.93
CA ASP A 393 8.80 -1.97 23.38
C ASP A 393 9.92 -2.49 22.47
N LEU A 394 10.73 -1.57 21.93
CA LEU A 394 12.15 -1.85 21.66
C LEU A 394 12.97 -1.45 22.89
N LYS A 395 12.63 -2.02 24.05
CA LYS A 395 13.59 -2.24 25.13
C LYS A 395 14.12 -3.66 24.97
N ILE A 396 15.03 -3.85 24.02
CA ILE A 396 15.97 -4.98 24.09
C ILE A 396 17.25 -4.42 24.68
N ALA A 397 17.52 -4.90 25.89
CA ALA A 397 18.79 -4.82 26.56
C ALA A 397 19.91 -5.32 25.62
N LEU A 398 20.97 -4.52 25.52
CA LEU A 398 22.30 -5.03 25.24
C LEU A 398 22.83 -5.74 26.48
#